data_AF-A0A9P4GX37-F1
#
_entry.id   AF-A0A9P4GX37-F1
#
_cell.length_a   1.000
_cell.length_b   1.000
_cell.length_c   1.000
_cell.angle_alpha   90.00
_cell.angle_beta   90.00
_cell.angle_gamma   90.00
#
_symmetry.space_group_name_H-M   'P 1'
#
loop_
_entity.id
_entity.type
_entity.pdbx_description
1 polymer ?
#
loop_
_entity_poly.entity_id
_entity_poly.type
_entity_poly.pdbx_seq_one_letter_code
_entity_poly.pdbx_strand_id
1 'polypeptide(L)' 'MPPKRKAQDSPNKMESQAKRTKAAPKKGRKAVEEVYSAQQKAAISQFMSFTSADRSTATRVLKSHNWDAQTAVNA' A
#
# COMPACT_ATOMS: atom_id res chain seq x y z
N MET A 1 44.45 14.75 -18.07
CA MET A 1 42.98 14.95 -17.96
C MET A 1 42.32 13.62 -17.58
N PRO A 2 41.32 13.63 -16.68
CA PRO A 2 40.77 12.43 -16.03
C PRO A 2 39.70 11.68 -16.89
N PRO A 3 39.49 10.36 -16.65
CA PRO A 3 38.46 9.57 -17.33
C PRO A 3 37.05 9.85 -16.78
N LYS A 4 36.13 10.28 -17.64
CA LYS A 4 34.70 10.47 -17.32
C LYS A 4 33.98 9.12 -17.22
N ARG A 5 33.91 8.55 -16.02
CA ARG A 5 32.90 7.53 -15.67
C ARG A 5 31.58 8.23 -15.37
N LYS A 6 30.58 8.10 -16.24
CA LYS A 6 29.18 8.36 -15.91
C LYS A 6 28.47 7.02 -15.91
N ALA A 7 28.19 6.50 -14.72
CA ALA A 7 27.34 5.35 -14.50
C ALA A 7 25.87 5.78 -14.64
N GLN A 8 25.07 4.82 -15.13
CA GLN A 8 23.63 4.67 -14.93
C GLN A 8 22.73 5.88 -15.22
N ASP A 9 22.02 5.78 -16.34
CA ASP A 9 20.57 5.99 -16.27
C ASP A 9 19.91 5.03 -17.27
N SER A 10 19.35 3.95 -16.73
CA SER A 10 18.43 3.07 -17.43
C SER A 10 17.02 3.49 -17.02
N PRO A 11 16.19 4.10 -17.87
CA PRO A 11 14.76 4.08 -17.67
C PRO A 11 14.26 2.70 -18.09
N ASN A 12 14.33 1.76 -17.14
CA ASN A 12 13.70 0.47 -17.24
C ASN A 12 12.18 0.66 -17.27
N LYS A 13 11.62 0.54 -18.48
CA LYS A 13 10.41 -0.22 -18.77
C LYS A 13 9.20 0.08 -17.88
N MET A 14 8.46 1.11 -18.26
CA MET A 14 7.05 1.28 -17.89
C MET A 14 6.22 0.27 -18.68
N GLU A 15 6.30 -1.00 -18.31
CA GLU A 15 5.39 -2.03 -18.80
C GLU A 15 5.29 -3.17 -17.79
N SER A 16 4.13 -3.25 -17.13
CA SER A 16 3.43 -4.48 -16.75
C SER A 16 2.21 -4.06 -15.92
N GLN A 17 0.99 -4.16 -16.45
CA GLN A 17 0.17 -5.38 -16.37
C GLN A 17 -0.31 -5.59 -14.92
N ALA A 18 -1.55 -5.81 -14.57
CA ALA A 18 -2.84 -5.77 -15.23
C ALA A 18 -3.87 -6.06 -14.12
N LYS A 19 -5.14 -5.71 -14.40
CA LYS A 19 -6.32 -6.51 -14.04
C LYS A 19 -6.71 -6.67 -12.55
N ARG A 20 -7.90 -6.11 -12.28
CA ARG A 20 -8.97 -6.59 -11.38
C ARG A 20 -8.73 -6.22 -9.90
N THR A 21 -9.62 -5.48 -9.25
CA THR A 21 -10.97 -5.98 -8.96
C THR A 21 -11.92 -4.85 -8.55
N LYS A 22 -13.11 -4.91 -9.16
CA LYS A 22 -14.45 -4.48 -8.73
C LYS A 22 -14.57 -3.74 -7.38
N ALA A 23 -15.16 -2.55 -7.45
CA ALA A 23 -15.65 -1.75 -6.33
C ALA A 23 -16.46 -2.59 -5.31
N ALA A 24 -16.10 -2.48 -4.04
CA ALA A 24 -16.83 -3.09 -2.93
C ALA A 24 -18.04 -2.20 -2.53
N PRO A 25 -19.23 -2.78 -2.29
CA PRO A 25 -20.46 -2.02 -2.05
C PRO A 25 -20.49 -1.44 -0.63
N LYS A 26 -20.99 -0.21 -0.52
CA LYS A 26 -21.29 0.44 0.76
C LYS A 26 -22.55 -0.15 1.39
N LYS A 27 -22.46 -0.81 2.57
CA LYS A 27 -23.60 -0.91 3.50
C LYS A 27 -23.19 -1.29 4.93
N GLY A 28 -23.67 -0.53 5.90
CA GLY A 28 -23.95 -1.01 7.27
C GLY A 28 -22.90 -0.72 8.33
N ARG A 29 -23.01 0.42 9.01
CA ARG A 29 -22.35 0.68 10.30
C ARG A 29 -23.06 -0.09 11.41
N LYS A 30 -22.45 -1.16 11.90
CA LYS A 30 -22.56 -1.63 13.29
C LYS A 30 -21.14 -1.97 13.74
N ALA A 31 -20.82 -1.80 15.02
CA ALA A 31 -19.52 -2.14 15.58
C ALA A 31 -19.34 -3.67 15.53
N VAL A 32 -18.99 -4.16 14.33
CA VAL A 32 -18.50 -5.50 14.06
C VAL A 32 -17.01 -5.39 14.32
N GLU A 33 -16.46 -6.28 15.14
CA GLU A 33 -15.02 -6.54 15.13
C GLU A 33 -14.59 -6.56 13.66
N GLU A 34 -13.85 -5.53 13.18
CA GLU A 34 -13.64 -5.36 11.74
C GLU A 34 -12.95 -6.62 11.22
N VAL A 35 -13.72 -7.53 10.63
CA VAL A 35 -13.22 -8.80 10.09
C VAL A 35 -12.48 -8.44 8.82
N TYR A 36 -11.22 -8.05 9.00
CA TYR A 36 -10.34 -7.74 7.89
C TYR A 36 -10.11 -9.00 7.07
N SER A 37 -10.12 -8.86 5.75
CA SER A 37 -9.66 -9.93 4.86
C SER A 37 -8.19 -10.25 5.15
N ALA A 38 -7.72 -11.43 4.70
CA ALA A 38 -6.30 -11.80 4.85
C ALA A 38 -5.36 -10.74 4.25
N GLN A 39 -5.73 -10.16 3.09
CA GLN A 39 -4.99 -9.08 2.45
C GLN A 39 -4.92 -7.82 3.33
N GLN A 40 -6.06 -7.42 3.92
CA GLN A 40 -6.12 -6.24 4.78
C GLN A 40 -5.30 -6.44 6.05
N LYS A 41 -5.36 -7.63 6.66
CA LYS A 41 -4.52 -7.97 7.82
C LYS A 41 -3.02 -7.89 7.48
N ALA A 42 -2.61 -8.41 6.33
CA ALA A 42 -1.24 -8.31 5.86
C ALA A 42 -0.81 -6.84 5.67
N ALA A 43 -1.64 -6.03 5.00
CA ALA A 43 -1.36 -4.61 4.78
C ALA A 43 -1.28 -3.81 6.09
N ILE A 44 -2.16 -4.07 7.05
CA ILE A 44 -2.14 -3.46 8.39
C ILE A 44 -0.81 -3.79 9.08
N SER A 45 -0.44 -5.07 9.17
CA SER A 45 0.81 -5.47 9.81
C SER A 45 2.03 -4.86 9.12
N GLN A 46 2.07 -4.85 7.79
CA GLN A 46 3.17 -4.24 7.02
C GLN A 46 3.28 -2.74 7.31
N PHE A 47 2.16 -2.00 7.20
CA PHE A 47 2.15 -0.57 7.45
C PHE A 47 2.59 -0.21 8.87
N MET A 48 2.09 -0.96 9.87
CA MET A 48 2.48 -0.79 11.27
C MET A 48 3.97 -1.05 11.48
N SER A 49 4.55 -2.07 10.85
CA SER A 49 5.99 -2.36 10.95
C SER A 49 6.88 -1.24 10.42
N PHE A 50 6.44 -0.52 9.38
CA PHE A 50 7.24 0.56 8.78
C PHE A 50 7.04 1.91 9.46
N THR A 51 5.82 2.21 9.90
CA THR A 51 5.46 3.54 10.44
C THR A 51 5.41 3.59 11.95
N SER A 52 5.43 2.43 12.63
CA SER A 52 5.17 2.31 14.07
C SER A 52 3.82 2.91 14.50
N ALA A 53 2.89 3.10 13.56
CA ALA A 53 1.56 3.62 13.85
C ALA A 53 0.67 2.56 14.51
N ASP A 54 -0.30 3.02 15.32
CA ASP A 54 -1.33 2.15 15.87
C ASP A 54 -2.22 1.54 14.78
N ARG A 55 -2.78 0.37 15.08
CA ARG A 55 -3.71 -0.35 14.19
C ARG A 55 -4.89 0.51 13.73
N SER A 56 -5.42 1.33 14.64
CA SER A 56 -6.53 2.26 14.34
C SER A 56 -6.13 3.37 13.36
N THR A 57 -4.88 3.81 13.41
CA THR A 57 -4.33 4.80 12.49
C THR A 57 -4.00 4.15 11.15
N ALA A 58 -3.32 3.00 11.18
CA ALA A 58 -3.00 2.19 10.00
C ALA A 58 -4.25 1.89 9.16
N THR A 59 -5.32 1.44 9.80
CA THR A 59 -6.59 1.13 9.11
C THR A 59 -7.25 2.35 8.48
N ARG A 60 -7.15 3.54 9.10
CA ARG A 60 -7.66 4.78 8.50
C ARG A 60 -6.88 5.18 7.26
N VAL A 61 -5.55 5.13 7.34
CA VAL A 61 -4.67 5.46 6.21
C VAL A 61 -4.86 4.45 5.09
N LEU A 62 -4.76 3.14 5.38
CA LEU A 62 -4.93 2.08 4.39
C LEU A 62 -6.30 2.12 3.69
N LYS A 63 -7.38 2.52 4.37
CA LYS A 63 -8.69 2.72 3.72
C LYS A 63 -8.63 3.78 2.62
N SER A 64 -7.88 4.86 2.80
CA SER A 64 -7.68 5.91 1.79
C SER A 64 -6.77 5.46 0.65
N HIS A 65 -5.85 4.53 0.92
CA HIS A 65 -4.90 3.98 -0.05
C HIS A 65 -5.33 2.59 -0.59
N ASN A 66 -6.63 2.30 -0.56
CA ASN A 66 -7.20 1.07 -1.12
C ASN A 66 -6.56 -0.23 -0.58
N TRP A 67 -6.12 -0.19 0.68
CA TRP A 67 -5.39 -1.24 1.41
C TRP A 67 -3.99 -1.58 0.88
N ASP A 68 -3.36 -0.65 0.17
CA ASP A 68 -1.99 -0.80 -0.30
C ASP A 68 -0.99 -0.23 0.72
N ALA A 69 -0.24 -1.11 1.38
CA ALA A 69 0.72 -0.72 2.41
C ALA A 69 1.92 0.07 1.85
N GLN A 70 2.37 -0.25 0.63
CA GLN A 70 3.51 0.45 0.03
C GLN A 70 3.15 1.89 -0.33
N THR A 71 2.01 2.08 -0.97
CA THR A 71 1.49 3.41 -1.34
C THR A 71 1.22 4.23 -0.07
N ALA A 72 0.67 3.62 0.97
CA ALA A 72 0.39 4.30 2.23
C ALA A 72 1.64 4.73 3.01
N VAL A 73 2.73 3.94 2.97
CA VAL A 73 4.00 4.30 3.65
C VAL A 73 4.74 5.43 2.93
N ASN A 74 4.57 5.53 1.61
CA ASN A 74 5.21 6.56 0.78
C ASN A 74 4.32 7.79 0.55
N ALA A 75 3.13 7.85 1.16
CA ALA A 75 2.22 8.99 1.11
C ALA A 75 2.50 9.96 2.27
#